data_AF-A0A2V5YZC6-F1
#
_entry.id   AF-A0A2V5YZC6-F1
#
_cell.length_a   1.000
_cell.length_b   1.000
_cell.length_c   1.000
_cell.angle_alpha   90.00
_cell.angle_beta   90.00
_cell.angle_gamma   90.00
#
_symmetry.space_group_name_H-M   'P 1'
#
loop_
_entity.id
_entity.type
_entity.pdbx_description
1 polymer ?
#
loop_
_entity_poly.entity_id
_entity_poly.type
_entity_poly.pdbx_seq_one_letter_code
_entity_poly.pdbx_strand_id
1 'polypeptide(L)'
;MMKAAGVCLAVLFLLAGIRAQDKYRGGIVYGPKAAFKIDAPEGWVLDNQAGVEQGLPCVLYPKGESWAHARTVMYAKIASTQFEDVSAFVAAAIKDMEKTHGKP
;
A
#
# COMPACT_ATOMS: atom_id res chain seq x y z
N MET A 1 -27.76 5.98 41.44
CA MET A 1 -27.23 4.84 40.66
C MET A 1 -27.48 5.12 39.19
N MET A 2 -26.42 5.24 38.38
CA MET A 2 -26.36 5.14 36.90
C MET A 2 -25.04 5.78 36.43
N LYS A 3 -23.94 5.04 36.57
CA LYS A 3 -22.65 5.33 35.93
C LYS A 3 -22.12 4.00 35.38
N ALA A 4 -22.59 3.59 34.21
CA ALA A 4 -22.06 2.39 33.55
C ALA A 4 -22.18 2.39 32.01
N ALA A 5 -22.90 3.34 31.40
CA ALA A 5 -23.14 3.31 29.95
C ALA A 5 -22.02 3.94 29.10
N GLY A 6 -21.19 4.83 29.67
CA GLY A 6 -20.18 5.59 28.91
C GLY A 6 -18.85 4.87 28.68
N VAL A 7 -18.55 3.81 29.46
CA VAL A 7 -17.24 3.14 29.42
C VAL A 7 -17.18 2.08 28.31
N CYS A 8 -18.31 1.48 27.92
CA CYS A 8 -18.33 0.43 26.90
C CYS A 8 -18.08 0.94 25.47
N LEU A 9 -18.41 2.19 25.15
CA LEU A 9 -18.26 2.71 23.78
C LEU A 9 -16.80 3.08 23.44
N ALA A 10 -15.98 3.43 24.44
CA ALA A 10 -14.58 3.75 24.24
C ALA A 10 -13.71 2.52 23.93
N VAL A 11 -14.11 1.32 24.39
CA VAL A 11 -13.36 0.07 24.16
C VAL A 11 -13.57 -0.46 22.72
N LEU A 12 -14.68 -0.10 22.06
CA LEU A 12 -14.99 -0.52 20.69
C LEU A 12 -14.13 0.17 19.62
N PHE A 13 -13.58 1.37 19.89
CA PHE A 13 -12.71 2.08 18.94
C PHE A 13 -11.23 1.67 19.02
N LEU A 14 -10.80 0.97 20.07
CA LEU A 14 -9.42 0.51 20.23
C LEU A 14 -9.09 -0.75 19.42
N LEU A 15 -10.10 -1.43 18.86
CA LEU A 15 -9.95 -2.67 18.09
C LEU A 15 -9.96 -2.48 16.57
N ALA A 16 -10.18 -1.25 16.07
CA ALA A 16 -10.17 -0.94 14.64
C ALA A 16 -8.74 -0.96 14.01
N GLY A 17 -7.73 -1.35 14.78
CA GLY A 17 -6.36 -1.55 14.35
C GLY A 17 -6.00 -3.00 14.08
N ILE A 18 -6.91 -3.80 13.51
CA ILE A 18 -6.52 -4.97 12.72
C ILE A 18 -5.60 -4.50 11.58
N ARG A 19 -4.33 -4.30 11.93
CA ARG A 19 -3.24 -4.08 10.99
C ARG A 19 -3.33 -5.19 9.97
N ALA A 20 -3.34 -4.84 8.69
CA ALA A 20 -3.21 -5.77 7.58
C ALA A 20 -2.16 -6.80 7.98
N GLN A 21 -2.63 -8.02 8.25
CA GLN A 21 -1.78 -9.07 8.77
C GLN A 21 -0.71 -9.28 7.71
N ASP A 22 0.57 -9.14 8.07
CA ASP A 22 1.75 -9.44 7.24
C ASP A 22 1.68 -10.89 6.77
N LYS A 23 0.79 -11.19 5.83
CA LYS A 23 0.47 -12.57 5.47
C LYS A 23 1.54 -13.10 4.53
N TYR A 24 2.17 -12.23 3.76
CA TYR A 24 3.18 -12.57 2.77
C TYR A 24 4.35 -11.61 2.85
N ARG A 25 5.57 -12.14 3.02
CA ARG A 25 6.82 -11.37 2.93
C ARG A 25 7.21 -11.01 1.50
N GLY A 26 6.52 -11.57 0.51
CA GLY A 26 6.84 -11.44 -0.89
C GLY A 26 5.78 -12.10 -1.75
N GLY A 27 5.93 -11.96 -3.06
CA GLY A 27 5.00 -12.52 -4.03
C GLY A 27 5.49 -12.34 -5.45
N ILE A 28 4.69 -12.82 -6.40
CA ILE A 28 4.90 -12.58 -7.82
C ILE A 28 3.82 -11.58 -8.26
N VAL A 29 4.26 -10.45 -8.80
CA VAL A 29 3.39 -9.46 -9.43
C VAL A 29 3.22 -9.87 -10.89
N TYR A 30 1.97 -10.05 -11.31
CA TYR A 30 1.61 -10.39 -12.67
C TYR A 30 1.07 -9.16 -13.40
N GLY A 31 1.51 -8.98 -14.64
CA GLY A 31 0.93 -8.06 -15.61
C GLY A 31 0.62 -8.79 -16.92
N PRO A 32 0.03 -8.10 -17.91
CA PRO A 32 -0.44 -8.75 -19.14
C PRO A 32 0.64 -9.47 -19.95
N LYS A 33 1.89 -8.98 -19.91
CA LYS A 33 3.02 -9.50 -20.71
C LYS A 33 4.29 -9.77 -19.91
N ALA A 34 4.27 -9.54 -18.60
CA ALA A 34 5.45 -9.67 -17.74
C ALA A 34 5.02 -10.02 -16.33
N ALA A 35 5.94 -10.64 -15.60
CA ALA A 35 5.81 -10.86 -14.16
C ALA A 35 7.18 -10.68 -13.51
N PHE A 36 7.18 -10.29 -12.24
CA PHE A 36 8.41 -10.24 -11.44
C PHE A 36 8.13 -10.67 -10.00
N LYS A 37 9.14 -11.25 -9.36
CA LYS A 37 9.11 -11.54 -7.92
C LYS A 37 9.50 -10.29 -7.15
N ILE A 38 8.79 -10.01 -6.06
CA ILE A 38 9.13 -8.94 -5.11
C ILE A 38 9.07 -9.50 -3.69
N ASP A 39 10.06 -9.17 -2.89
CA ASP A 39 10.11 -9.48 -1.47
C ASP A 39 10.19 -8.15 -0.70
N ALA A 40 9.38 -8.00 0.35
CA ALA A 40 9.46 -6.86 1.23
C ALA A 40 10.77 -6.88 2.03
N PRO A 41 11.41 -5.71 2.22
CA PRO A 41 12.53 -5.60 3.15
C PRO A 41 12.15 -6.06 4.55
N GLU A 42 13.15 -6.45 5.33
CA GLU A 42 12.93 -6.73 6.74
C GLU A 42 12.32 -5.52 7.45
N GLY A 43 11.30 -5.75 8.28
CA GLY A 43 10.58 -4.68 8.97
C GLY A 43 9.55 -3.94 8.10
N TRP A 44 9.28 -4.39 6.87
CA TRP A 44 8.26 -3.81 5.99
C TRP A 44 7.08 -4.76 5.78
N VAL A 45 5.94 -4.18 5.42
CA VAL A 45 4.70 -4.84 5.02
C VAL A 45 4.67 -4.88 3.49
N LEU A 46 4.24 -6.01 2.91
CA LEU A 46 3.74 -6.07 1.53
C LEU A 46 2.22 -6.11 1.60
N ASP A 47 1.58 -5.05 1.13
CA ASP A 47 0.12 -4.87 1.16
C ASP A 47 -0.42 -4.91 -0.27
N ASN A 48 -1.26 -5.90 -0.56
CA ASN A 48 -1.88 -6.08 -1.87
C ASN A 48 -3.31 -5.53 -1.94
N GLN A 49 -3.75 -4.75 -0.94
CA GLN A 49 -5.08 -4.17 -0.85
C GLN A 49 -5.04 -2.64 -0.89
N ALA A 50 -4.15 -1.99 -0.12
CA ALA A 50 -4.17 -0.53 0.06
C ALA A 50 -3.95 0.28 -1.23
N GLY A 51 -3.29 -0.30 -2.24
CA GLY A 51 -3.00 0.34 -3.53
C GLY A 51 -3.98 0.01 -4.66
N VAL A 52 -4.97 -0.85 -4.44
CA VAL A 52 -5.82 -1.41 -5.51
C VAL A 52 -6.59 -0.31 -6.25
N GLU A 53 -7.13 0.68 -5.54
CA GLU A 53 -7.87 1.80 -6.15
C GLU A 53 -6.99 2.69 -7.06
N GLN A 54 -5.67 2.63 -6.88
CA GLN A 54 -4.68 3.33 -7.72
C GLN A 54 -4.13 2.44 -8.83
N GLY A 55 -4.65 1.21 -8.98
CA GLY A 55 -4.14 0.22 -9.93
C GLY A 55 -2.76 -0.34 -9.55
N LEU A 56 -2.37 -0.22 -8.28
CA LEU A 56 -1.10 -0.75 -7.79
C LEU A 56 -1.32 -2.18 -7.25
N PRO A 57 -0.70 -3.22 -7.85
CA PRO A 57 -0.91 -4.61 -7.44
C PRO A 57 -0.38 -4.91 -6.03
N CYS A 58 0.64 -4.18 -5.58
CA CYS A 58 1.05 -4.14 -4.19
C CYS A 58 1.81 -2.86 -3.87
N VAL A 59 1.70 -2.45 -2.61
CA VAL A 59 2.46 -1.37 -2.00
C VAL A 59 3.22 -1.89 -0.80
N LEU A 60 4.30 -1.20 -0.44
CA LEU A 60 5.17 -1.57 0.67
C LEU A 60 5.44 -0.36 1.54
N TYR A 61 5.38 -0.55 2.84
CA TYR A 61 5.63 0.47 3.85
C TYR A 61 6.18 -0.16 5.14
N PRO A 62 6.88 0.59 6.00
CA PRO A 62 7.39 0.08 7.27
C PRO A 62 6.27 -0.47 8.17
N LYS A 63 6.57 -1.53 8.94
CA LYS A 63 5.62 -2.10 9.90
C LYS A 63 5.20 -1.07 10.94
N GLY A 64 3.89 -0.98 11.16
CA GLY A 64 3.31 -0.02 12.10
C GLY A 64 2.97 1.33 11.48
N GLU A 65 3.39 1.58 10.24
CA GLU A 65 2.90 2.67 9.40
C GLU A 65 1.74 2.17 8.52
N SER A 66 1.23 3.04 7.65
CA SER A 66 0.20 2.71 6.65
C SER A 66 0.56 3.31 5.31
N TRP A 67 0.01 2.77 4.22
CA TRP A 67 0.18 3.35 2.89
C TRP A 67 -0.05 4.87 2.88
N ALA A 68 -1.14 5.35 3.50
CA ALA A 68 -1.51 6.77 3.48
C ALA A 68 -0.60 7.71 4.28
N HIS A 69 0.10 7.21 5.31
CA HIS A 69 0.82 8.05 6.27
C HIS A 69 2.30 7.71 6.42
N ALA A 70 2.77 6.68 5.72
CA ALA A 70 4.17 6.29 5.82
C ALA A 70 5.08 7.37 5.24
N ARG A 71 6.20 7.65 5.94
CA ARG A 71 7.17 8.64 5.45
C ARG A 71 7.86 8.17 4.18
N THR A 72 8.05 6.86 4.03
CA THR A 72 8.68 6.27 2.87
C THR A 72 7.89 5.04 2.46
N VAL A 73 7.60 4.95 1.17
CA VAL A 73 6.83 3.85 0.58
C VAL A 73 7.57 3.32 -0.64
N MET A 74 7.29 2.06 -0.99
CA MET A 74 7.59 1.50 -2.31
C MET A 74 6.30 0.95 -2.91
N TYR A 75 6.25 0.82 -4.23
CA TYR A 75 5.10 0.26 -4.91
C TYR A 75 5.54 -0.50 -6.15
N ALA A 76 4.80 -1.55 -6.47
CA ALA A 76 4.94 -2.26 -7.73
C ALA A 76 4.09 -1.56 -8.79
N LYS A 77 4.62 -1.41 -10.00
CA LYS A 77 3.83 -1.03 -11.19
C LYS A 77 4.43 -1.72 -12.40
N ILE A 78 3.58 -2.32 -13.23
CA ILE A 78 3.96 -2.86 -14.54
C ILE A 78 3.35 -1.95 -15.59
N ALA A 79 4.17 -1.48 -16.54
CA ALA A 79 3.67 -0.72 -17.68
C ALA A 79 2.65 -1.59 -18.44
N SER A 80 1.44 -1.07 -18.62
CA SER A 80 0.48 -1.72 -19.50
C SER A 80 0.91 -1.56 -20.96
N THR A 81 0.26 -2.31 -21.84
CA THR A 81 0.58 -2.34 -23.28
C THR A 81 0.25 -1.05 -24.03
N GLN A 82 -0.31 -0.04 -23.34
CA GLN A 82 -0.63 1.27 -23.91
C GLN A 82 0.56 2.24 -23.90
N PHE A 83 1.62 1.92 -23.15
CA PHE A 83 2.85 2.70 -23.14
C PHE A 83 3.83 2.10 -24.15
N GLU A 84 4.15 2.88 -25.18
CA GLU A 84 5.18 2.53 -26.17
C GLU A 84 6.57 3.02 -25.76
N ASP A 85 6.63 4.03 -24.88
CA ASP A 85 7.86 4.67 -24.41
C ASP A 85 8.03 4.56 -22.89
N VAL A 86 9.22 4.16 -22.46
CA VAL A 86 9.57 3.99 -21.04
C VAL A 86 9.56 5.32 -20.30
N SER A 87 10.01 6.41 -20.92
CA SER A 87 10.07 7.73 -20.29
C SER A 87 8.67 8.28 -20.02
N ALA A 88 7.74 8.09 -20.96
CA ALA A 88 6.34 8.43 -20.79
C ALA A 88 5.69 7.64 -19.65
N PHE A 89 5.98 6.35 -19.54
CA PHE A 89 5.51 5.53 -18.40
C PHE A 89 6.06 6.03 -17.07
N VAL A 90 7.38 6.29 -17.00
CA VAL A 90 8.04 6.80 -15.78
C VAL A 90 7.46 8.15 -15.37
N ALA A 91 7.29 9.08 -16.33
CA ALA A 91 6.71 10.39 -16.06
C ALA A 91 5.26 10.30 -15.53
N ALA A 92 4.44 9.43 -16.13
CA ALA A 92 3.09 9.18 -15.64
C ALA A 92 3.09 8.57 -14.23
N ALA A 93 3.97 7.58 -13.96
CA ALA A 93 4.07 6.95 -12.65
C ALA A 93 4.51 7.94 -11.56
N ILE A 94 5.45 8.85 -11.85
CA ILE A 94 5.86 9.91 -10.93
C ILE A 94 4.68 10.85 -10.66
N LYS A 95 3.99 11.31 -11.71
CA LYS A 95 2.85 12.23 -11.57
C LYS A 95 1.71 11.63 -10.75
N ASP A 96 1.41 10.35 -10.93
CA ASP A 96 0.40 9.65 -10.14
C ASP A 96 0.78 9.64 -8.64
N MET A 97 2.05 9.36 -8.33
CA MET A 97 2.53 9.36 -6.95
C MET A 97 2.61 10.75 -6.32
N GLU A 98 2.99 11.78 -7.09
CA GLU A 98 2.95 13.16 -6.62
C GLU A 98 1.54 13.59 -6.21
N LYS A 99 0.51 13.10 -6.90
CA LYS A 99 -0.89 13.37 -6.55
C LYS A 99 -1.31 12.68 -5.25
N THR A 100 -0.83 11.47 -4.99
CA THR A 100 -1.22 10.68 -3.80
C THR A 100 -0.41 11.06 -2.55
N HIS A 101 0.91 11.23 -2.69
CA HIS A 101 1.83 11.41 -1.56
C HIS A 101 2.54 12.77 -1.52
N GLY A 102 2.29 13.64 -2.51
CA GLY A 102 3.05 14.87 -2.67
C GLY A 102 4.44 14.61 -3.25
N LYS A 103 5.29 15.64 -3.22
CA LYS A 103 6.68 15.52 -3.67
C LYS A 103 7.55 15.00 -2.53
N PRO A 104 8.61 14.22 -2.84
CA PRO A 104 9.65 13.87 -1.87
C PRO A 104 10.25 15.09 -1.16
#